data_AF-A0A950DC46-F1
#
_entry.id   AF-A0A950DC46-F1
#
_cell.length_a   1.000
_cell.length_b   1.000
_cell.length_c   1.000
_cell.angle_alpha   90.00
_cell.angle_beta   90.00
_cell.angle_gamma   90.00
#
_symmetry.space_group_name_H-M   'P 1'
#
loop_
_entity.id
_entity.type
_entity.pdbx_description
1 polymer ?
#
loop_
_entity_poly.entity_id
_entity_poly.type
_entity_poly.pdbx_seq_one_letter_code
_entity_poly.pdbx_strand_id
1 'polypeptide(L)' 'MDAALERLVRHRAGGRCEYCRLPQLGSRAPFEIDHIIPRKHHGPTVAGNLALSCVYWK' A
#
# COMPACT_ATOMS: atom_id res chain seq x y z
N MET A 1 -8.94 2.75 9.14
CA MET A 1 -9.17 2.38 7.73
C MET A 1 -10.12 1.19 7.73
N ASP A 2 -11.05 1.12 6.78
CA ASP A 2 -12.00 -0.01 6.68
C ASP A 2 -11.25 -1.30 6.28
N ALA A 3 -11.58 -2.42 6.93
CA ALA A 3 -11.02 -3.73 6.63
C ALA A 3 -11.32 -4.20 5.20
N ALA A 4 -12.47 -3.83 4.63
CA ALA A 4 -12.78 -4.11 3.22
C ALA A 4 -11.84 -3.35 2.28
N LEU A 5 -11.54 -2.09 2.61
CA LEU A 5 -10.62 -1.25 1.85
C LEU A 5 -9.19 -1.77 1.92
N GLU A 6 -8.75 -2.24 3.09
CA GLU A 6 -7.44 -2.89 3.24
C GLU A 6 -7.31 -4.14 2.38
N ARG A 7 -8.31 -5.03 2.44
CA ARG A 7 -8.33 -6.24 1.62
C ARG A 7 -8.30 -5.91 0.13
N LEU A 8 -9.05 -4.90 -0.31
CA LEU A 8 -9.07 -4.45 -1.69
C LEU A 8 -7.67 -4.01 -2.16
N VAL A 9 -6.98 -3.15 -1.40
CA VAL A 9 -5.64 -2.67 -1.75
C VAL A 9 -4.64 -3.83 -1.81
N ARG A 10 -4.64 -4.72 -0.80
CA ARG A 10 -3.74 -5.89 -0.77
C ARG A 10 -4.01 -6.86 -1.91
N HIS A 11 -5.28 -7.14 -2.23
CA HIS A 11 -5.66 -8.03 -3.30
C HIS A 11 -5.29 -7.45 -4.68
N ARG A 12 -5.58 -6.17 -4.93
CA ARG A 12 -5.22 -5.46 -6.16
C ARG A 12 -3.70 -5.50 -6.41
N ALA A 13 -2.93 -5.30 -5.35
CA ALA A 13 -1.47 -5.29 -5.42
C ALA A 13 -0.86 -6.67 -5.74
N GLY A 14 -1.60 -7.77 -5.58
CA GLY A 14 -1.14 -9.11 -5.91
C GLY A 14 0.12 -9.54 -5.13
N GLY A 15 0.26 -9.06 -3.88
CA GLY A 15 1.43 -9.31 -3.05
C GLY A 15 2.71 -8.64 -3.55
N ARG A 16 2.60 -7.54 -4.32
CA ARG A 16 3.74 -6.75 -4.80
C ARG A 16 3.60 -5.29 -4.36
N CYS A 17 4.72 -4.62 -4.17
CA CYS A 17 4.74 -3.18 -3.92
C CYS A 17 4.17 -2.46 -5.15
N GLU A 18 3.21 -1.56 -4.97
CA GLU A 18 2.59 -0.83 -6.09
C GLU A 18 3.53 0.24 -6.66
N TYR A 19 4.52 0.70 -5.90
CA TYR A 19 5.54 1.65 -6.38
C TYR A 19 6.66 0.97 -7.17
N CYS A 20 7.32 -0.04 -6.58
CA CYS A 20 8.54 -0.62 -7.16
C CYS A 20 8.38 -2.06 -7.68
N ARG A 21 7.18 -2.65 -7.57
CA ARG A 21 6.84 -4.01 -8.02
C ARG A 21 7.59 -5.14 -7.29
N LEU A 22 8.34 -4.84 -6.23
CA LEU A 22 9.00 -5.84 -5.39
C LEU A 22 7.98 -6.85 -4.86
N PRO A 23 8.18 -8.17 -5.03
CA PRO A 23 7.31 -9.18 -4.42
C PRO A 23 7.48 -9.22 -2.91
N GLN A 24 6.38 -9.28 -2.16
CA GLN A 24 6.39 -9.43 -0.70
C GLN A 24 7.10 -10.73 -0.28
N LEU A 25 7.00 -11.78 -1.10
CA LEU A 25 7.71 -13.05 -0.87
C LEU A 25 9.24 -12.89 -0.81
N GLY A 26 9.80 -11.88 -1.49
CA GLY A 26 11.23 -11.58 -1.47
C GLY A 26 11.65 -10.59 -0.39
N SER A 27 10.70 -10.06 0.40
CA SER A 27 10.95 -9.08 1.44
C SER A 27 10.88 -9.72 2.82
N ARG A 28 11.84 -9.39 3.69
CA ARG A 28 11.78 -9.76 5.11
C ARG A 28 10.76 -8.93 5.89
N ALA A 29 10.52 -7.70 5.46
CA ALA A 29 9.56 -6.80 6.09
C ALA A 29 8.17 -6.96 5.45
N PRO A 30 7.09 -6.95 6.26
CA PRO A 30 5.73 -6.92 5.74
C PRO A 30 5.49 -5.62 4.98
N PHE A 31 4.64 -5.68 3.96
CA PHE A 31 4.22 -4.49 3.23
C PHE A 31 3.07 -3.80 3.96
N GLU A 32 3.16 -2.48 4.01
CA GLU A 32 2.21 -1.61 4.68
C GLU A 32 1.36 -0.87 3.66
N ILE A 33 0.18 -0.41 4.07
CA ILE A 33 -0.64 0.45 3.22
C ILE A 33 -0.20 1.89 3.44
N ASP A 34 0.26 2.50 2.35
CA ASP A 34 0.69 3.88 2.30
C ASP A 34 -0.37 4.78 1.65
N HIS A 35 -0.36 6.05 2.03
CA HIS A 35 -1.18 7.10 1.44
C HIS A 35 -0.36 7.86 0.39
N ILE A 36 -0.69 7.69 -0.89
CA ILE A 36 0.00 8.34 -2.03
C ILE A 36 0.07 9.86 -1.81
N ILE A 37 -1.09 10.46 -1.51
CA ILE A 37 -1.17 11.80 -0.91
C ILE A 37 -1.26 11.59 0.61
N PRO A 38 -0.24 12.03 1.38
CA PRO A 38 -0.23 11.81 2.83
C PRO A 38 -1.44 12.43 3.52
N ARG A 39 -1.91 11.80 4.61
CA ARG A 39 -3.00 12.35 5.44
C ARG A 39 -2.74 13.77 5.95
N LYS A 40 -1.46 14.12 6.23
CA LYS A 40 -1.05 15.47 6.64
C LYS A 40 -1.27 16.54 5.56
N HIS A 41 -1.39 16.12 4.30
CA HIS A 41 -1.74 16.97 3.16
C HIS A 41 -3.20 16.77 2.73
N HIS A 42 -4.07 16.34 3.65
CA HIS A 42 -5.49 16.09 3.41
C HIS A 42 -5.77 15.01 2.36
N GLY A 43 -4.85 14.06 2.18
CA GLY A 43 -5.08 12.91 1.31
C GLY A 43 -6.23 12.01 1.82
N PRO A 44 -7.22 11.68 0.96
CA PRO A 44 -8.36 10.88 1.36
C PRO A 44 -7.97 9.42 1.62
N THR A 45 -8.65 8.74 2.56
CA THR A 45 -8.47 7.29 2.77
C THR A 45 -9.42 6.53 1.84
N VAL A 46 -9.07 6.47 0.56
CA VAL A 46 -9.84 5.83 -0.52
C VAL A 46 -8.95 4.94 -1.38
N ALA A 47 -9.52 3.96 -2.08
CA ALA A 47 -8.74 2.95 -2.81
C ALA A 47 -7.75 3.55 -3.82
N GLY A 48 -8.10 4.68 -4.45
CA GLY A 48 -7.23 5.37 -5.41
C GLY A 48 -6.08 6.17 -4.79
N ASN A 49 -6.10 6.41 -3.49
CA ASN A 49 -5.04 7.13 -2.76
C ASN A 49 -4.25 6.22 -1.80
N LEU A 50 -4.53 4.92 -1.84
CA LEU A 50 -3.89 3.92 -1.00
C LEU A 50 -3.10 2.97 -1.88
N ALA A 51 -1.88 2.66 -1.45
CA ALA A 51 -0.97 1.77 -2.15
C ALA A 51 -0.38 0.74 -1.20
N LEU A 52 -0.25 -0.51 -1.63
CA LEU A 52 0.56 -1.48 -0.90
C LEU A 52 2.05 -1.15 -1.13
N SER A 53 2.77 -0.84 -0.07
CA SER A 53 4.15 -0.38 -0.14
C SER A 53 5.11 -1.24 0.67
N CYS A 54 6.29 -1.47 0.08
CA CYS A 54 7.42 -2.06 0.80
C CYS A 54 8.05 -1.03 1.74
N VAL A 55 9.10 -1.40 2.48
CA VAL A 55 9.84 -0.45 3.33
C VAL A 55 10.89 0.38 2.57
N TYR A 56 11.16 0.04 1.30
CA TYR A 56 12.29 0.58 0.52
C TYR A 56 11.95 1.77 -0.38
N TRP A 57 10.67 2.11 -0.53
CA TRP A 57 10.23 3.24 -1.37
C TRP A 57 10.42 4.61 -0.70
N LYS A 58 10.67 4.60 0.62
CA LYS A 58 10.74 5.78 1.47
C LYS A 58 12.17 6.28 1.62
#